data_AF-A0A2V5JJD2-F1
#
_entry.id   AF-A0A2V5JJD2-F1
#
_cell.length_a   1.000
_cell.length_b   1.000
_cell.length_c   1.000
_cell.angle_alpha   90.00
_cell.angle_beta   90.00
_cell.angle_gamma   90.00
#
_symmetry.space_group_name_H-M   'P 1'
#
loop_
_entity.id
_entity.type
_entity.pdbx_description
1 polymer ?
#
loop_
_entity_poly.entity_id
_entity_poly.type
_entity_poly.pdbx_seq_one_letter_code
_entity_poly.pdbx_strand_id
1 'polypeptide(L)'
;QHKFKHQNYWLEVCNGWPKKRLVRVKHCLRLHQPGFVAILCALCFIVAMEASAQNPNQAQSTRDLAPSAFPATVPPSGVEGGNVVAAPGDADLGQQQILKRVEEYQPFTISAGVPFYWTSNVALTKNNEQSDFVVAPAAAAFYEPRITQNLYGLIDVREQLFYYDRFDEFNFGSFDVEAGLRYIVPQWNNLLLRLEYDYNRLTKKNSFSAFFQNHAFILNAEIPFRLDRAQQLSLGATVNISAAAEESNQPPPPNVSAISGRRNEYSAYLGYSLIVTRSFFINAVGTIVVRQYWEGGRDDVSEILALTANYRVNKYLTVSAVSTLAADQSNQSVFDYQVANVGGAVAFVVKF
;
A
#
# COMPACT_ATOMS: atom_id res chain seq x y z
N GLN A 1 51.98 45.23 -80.61
CA GLN A 1 52.29 46.64 -80.30
C GLN A 1 51.59 47.01 -78.99
N HIS A 2 52.37 47.61 -78.07
CA HIS A 2 52.07 48.15 -76.73
C HIS A 2 50.68 48.82 -76.54
N LYS A 3 50.00 48.82 -75.37
CA LYS A 3 50.26 49.54 -74.08
C LYS A 3 49.16 49.11 -73.06
N PHE A 4 49.43 48.70 -71.80
CA PHE A 4 49.55 49.50 -70.54
C PHE A 4 48.34 50.42 -70.25
N LYS A 5 47.82 50.64 -69.03
CA LYS A 5 47.95 50.18 -67.62
C LYS A 5 46.94 51.07 -66.85
N HIS A 6 46.31 50.62 -65.74
CA HIS A 6 46.42 51.26 -64.41
C HIS A 6 45.43 50.70 -63.37
N GLN A 7 46.00 50.38 -62.20
CA GLN A 7 45.42 50.06 -60.89
C GLN A 7 45.33 51.33 -60.00
N ASN A 8 44.52 51.27 -58.92
CA ASN A 8 44.87 51.51 -57.49
C ASN A 8 43.58 51.71 -56.66
N TYR A 9 43.21 50.88 -55.67
CA TYR A 9 43.63 50.81 -54.24
C TYR A 9 43.33 52.06 -53.40
N TRP A 10 42.55 51.92 -52.30
CA TRP A 10 42.96 52.19 -50.89
C TRP A 10 41.85 51.87 -49.87
N LEU A 11 42.29 51.46 -48.66
CA LEU A 11 41.57 51.05 -47.44
C LEU A 11 40.90 52.22 -46.70
N GLU A 12 39.87 51.92 -45.88
CA GLU A 12 39.80 52.44 -44.50
C GLU A 12 38.93 51.58 -43.56
N VAL A 13 39.39 51.49 -42.31
CA VAL A 13 38.86 50.74 -41.16
C VAL A 13 38.32 51.75 -40.15
N CYS A 14 37.14 51.53 -39.53
CA CYS A 14 36.88 51.67 -38.09
C CYS A 14 35.40 51.48 -37.66
N ASN A 15 35.20 50.52 -36.75
CA ASN A 15 34.43 50.54 -35.50
C ASN A 15 32.93 50.91 -35.43
N GLY A 16 32.13 49.95 -34.94
CA GLY A 16 30.82 50.22 -34.32
C GLY A 16 29.93 48.98 -34.11
N TRP A 17 30.23 48.13 -33.12
CA TRP A 17 29.26 47.17 -32.55
C TRP A 17 28.40 47.88 -31.47
N PRO A 18 27.21 47.38 -31.03
CA PRO A 18 26.39 46.28 -31.54
C PRO A 18 24.89 46.64 -31.72
N LYS A 19 24.15 45.91 -32.56
CA LYS A 19 22.68 45.79 -32.39
C LYS A 19 22.30 44.31 -32.33
N LYS A 20 22.14 43.81 -31.11
CA LYS A 20 21.51 42.52 -30.80
C LYS A 20 20.09 42.53 -31.38
N ARG A 21 19.82 41.67 -32.36
CA ARG A 21 18.44 41.34 -32.76
C ARG A 21 17.78 40.59 -31.62
N LEU A 22 16.73 41.19 -31.06
CA LEU A 22 15.81 40.53 -30.15
C LEU A 22 15.04 39.45 -30.92
N VAL A 23 15.47 38.19 -30.80
CA VAL A 23 14.64 37.04 -31.18
C VAL A 23 13.66 36.83 -30.03
N ARG A 24 12.40 37.24 -30.25
CA ARG A 24 11.29 37.00 -29.32
C ARG A 24 10.92 35.52 -29.41
N VAL A 25 11.57 34.68 -28.61
CA VAL A 25 11.15 33.29 -28.37
C VAL A 25 9.82 33.33 -27.64
N LYS A 26 8.72 33.07 -28.35
CA LYS A 26 7.44 32.76 -27.71
C LYS A 26 7.58 31.38 -27.08
N HIS A 27 7.84 31.33 -25.77
CA HIS A 27 7.62 30.10 -25.00
C HIS A 27 6.12 29.81 -25.01
N CYS A 28 5.73 28.85 -25.85
CA CYS A 28 4.41 28.24 -25.80
C CYS A 28 4.44 27.22 -24.66
N LEU A 29 4.26 27.68 -23.41
CA LEU A 29 3.93 26.81 -22.29
C LEU A 29 2.50 26.32 -22.52
N ARG A 30 2.35 25.19 -23.22
CA ARG A 30 1.13 24.38 -23.13
C ARG A 30 1.14 23.72 -21.76
N LEU A 31 0.57 24.39 -20.76
CA LEU A 31 0.12 23.72 -19.54
C LEU A 31 -1.01 22.76 -19.95
N HIS A 32 -0.73 21.46 -19.90
CA HIS A 32 -1.78 20.44 -19.83
C HIS A 32 -2.41 20.50 -18.42
N GLN A 33 -3.33 21.45 -18.22
CA GLN A 33 -4.19 21.57 -17.05
C GLN A 33 -5.57 20.94 -17.33
N PRO A 34 -5.67 19.60 -17.28
CA PRO A 34 -6.85 19.05 -16.60
C PRO A 34 -6.50 17.96 -15.58
N GLY A 35 -5.26 17.44 -15.56
CA GLY A 35 -4.86 16.37 -14.64
C GLY A 35 -4.59 16.85 -13.20
N PHE A 36 -4.00 18.04 -13.05
CA PHE A 36 -3.57 18.54 -11.73
C PHE A 36 -4.73 18.97 -10.82
N VAL A 37 -5.88 19.37 -11.38
CA VAL A 37 -7.06 19.80 -10.61
C VAL A 37 -7.87 18.59 -10.12
N ALA A 38 -7.81 17.45 -10.81
CA ALA A 38 -8.44 16.21 -10.36
C ALA A 38 -7.64 15.51 -9.25
N ILE A 39 -6.31 15.65 -9.23
CA ILE A 39 -5.43 15.04 -8.22
C ILE A 39 -5.59 15.73 -6.84
N LEU A 40 -5.89 17.04 -6.81
CA LEU A 40 -6.06 17.77 -5.55
C LEU A 40 -7.46 17.63 -4.92
N CYS A 41 -8.47 17.18 -5.66
CA CYS A 41 -9.85 17.05 -5.17
C CYS A 41 -10.19 15.67 -4.58
N ALA A 42 -9.34 14.67 -4.75
CA ALA A 42 -9.61 13.31 -4.27
C ALA A 42 -9.18 13.05 -2.80
N LEU A 43 -8.52 14.01 -2.15
CA LEU A 43 -7.88 13.85 -0.84
C LEU A 43 -8.46 14.73 0.29
N CYS A 44 -9.64 15.33 0.08
CA CYS A 44 -10.28 16.15 1.11
C CYS A 44 -11.65 15.58 1.51
N PHE A 45 -11.67 14.50 2.28
CA PHE A 45 -12.84 14.17 3.09
C PHE A 45 -12.73 14.93 4.42
N ILE A 46 -13.18 16.19 4.42
CA ILE A 46 -13.44 16.94 5.66
C ILE A 46 -14.91 16.70 6.01
N VAL A 47 -15.18 15.90 7.05
CA VAL A 47 -16.49 15.86 7.71
C VAL A 47 -16.30 16.09 9.20
N ALA A 48 -17.14 16.98 9.74
CA ALA A 48 -17.02 17.60 11.05
C ALA A 48 -17.74 16.81 12.16
N MET A 49 -17.15 16.90 13.37
CA MET A 49 -17.71 16.81 14.74
C MET A 49 -18.09 15.47 15.42
N GLU A 50 -17.75 15.49 16.72
CA GLU A 50 -18.02 14.62 17.89
C GLU A 50 -17.15 13.36 18.13
N ALA A 51 -16.57 13.32 19.34
CA ALA A 51 -15.55 12.38 19.80
C ALA A 51 -16.15 11.29 20.70
N SER A 52 -15.91 10.02 20.38
CA SER A 52 -16.27 8.86 21.21
C SER A 52 -15.08 8.34 22.04
N ALA A 53 -15.39 7.48 23.02
CA ALA A 53 -14.44 6.72 23.83
C ALA A 53 -13.99 5.49 23.03
N GLN A 54 -12.72 5.43 22.61
CA GLN A 54 -12.22 4.40 21.69
C GLN A 54 -10.99 3.71 22.28
N ASN A 55 -11.02 2.38 22.32
CA ASN A 55 -9.94 1.57 22.84
C ASN A 55 -8.89 1.31 21.73
N PRO A 56 -7.62 1.73 21.89
CA PRO A 56 -6.55 1.47 20.94
C PRO A 56 -6.40 0.00 20.53
N ASN A 57 -6.63 -0.94 21.45
CA ASN A 57 -6.51 -2.36 21.16
C ASN A 57 -7.55 -2.82 20.14
N GLN A 58 -8.82 -2.47 20.37
CA GLN A 58 -9.93 -2.88 19.52
C GLN A 58 -9.83 -2.22 18.14
N ALA A 59 -9.45 -0.94 18.08
CA ALA A 59 -9.32 -0.23 16.82
C ALA A 59 -8.14 -0.75 15.96
N GLN A 60 -6.97 -0.99 16.57
CA GLN A 60 -5.84 -1.60 15.86
C GLN A 60 -6.20 -2.99 15.33
N SER A 61 -6.78 -3.87 16.17
CA SER A 61 -7.19 -5.20 15.73
C SER A 61 -8.27 -5.16 14.64
N THR A 62 -9.23 -4.23 14.73
CA THR A 62 -10.23 -4.02 13.67
C THR A 62 -9.55 -3.66 12.35
N ARG A 63 -8.59 -2.73 12.36
CA ARG A 63 -7.84 -2.32 11.17
C ARG A 63 -7.09 -3.50 10.54
N ASP A 64 -6.45 -4.34 11.35
CA ASP A 64 -5.71 -5.51 10.86
C ASP A 64 -6.63 -6.59 10.25
N LEU A 65 -7.88 -6.67 10.73
CA LEU A 65 -8.89 -7.64 10.29
C LEU A 65 -9.82 -7.11 9.18
N ALA A 66 -9.74 -5.81 8.90
CA ALA A 66 -10.52 -5.15 7.88
C ALA A 66 -10.20 -5.75 6.51
N PRO A 67 -11.21 -6.07 5.69
CA PRO A 67 -10.97 -6.45 4.32
C PRO A 67 -10.16 -5.39 3.58
N SER A 68 -9.16 -5.83 2.80
CA SER A 68 -8.30 -4.90 2.06
C SER A 68 -9.10 -4.01 1.12
N ALA A 69 -8.90 -2.70 1.22
CA ALA A 69 -9.52 -1.71 0.34
C ALA A 69 -8.98 -1.75 -1.09
N PHE A 70 -7.78 -2.29 -1.27
CA PHE A 70 -7.10 -2.39 -2.56
C PHE A 70 -6.78 -3.86 -2.84
N PRO A 71 -7.01 -4.37 -4.06
CA PRO A 71 -6.57 -5.71 -4.40
C PRO A 71 -5.05 -5.77 -4.29
N ALA A 72 -4.51 -6.89 -3.80
CA ALA A 72 -3.08 -7.13 -3.81
C ALA A 72 -2.58 -6.92 -5.25
N THR A 73 -1.72 -5.92 -5.43
CA THR A 73 -1.01 -5.78 -6.68
C THR A 73 -0.05 -6.94 -6.72
N VAL A 74 -0.38 -7.99 -7.48
CA VAL A 74 0.61 -9.02 -7.84
C VAL A 74 1.83 -8.24 -8.32
N PRO A 75 3.00 -8.35 -7.66
CA PRO A 75 4.21 -7.72 -8.15
C PRO A 75 4.30 -8.06 -9.63
N PRO A 76 4.62 -7.10 -10.54
CA PRO A 76 4.91 -7.48 -11.90
C PRO A 76 5.93 -8.59 -11.80
N SER A 77 5.54 -9.79 -12.26
CA SER A 77 6.32 -11.03 -12.13
C SER A 77 7.80 -10.68 -12.20
N GLY A 78 8.53 -10.82 -11.10
CA GLY A 78 9.92 -10.37 -10.90
C GLY A 78 10.92 -11.19 -11.73
N VAL A 79 10.62 -11.37 -13.01
CA VAL A 79 11.52 -11.83 -14.04
C VAL A 79 11.59 -10.70 -15.06
N GLU A 80 12.13 -9.56 -14.62
CA GLU A 80 12.86 -8.64 -15.49
C GLU A 80 14.18 -9.34 -15.85
N GLY A 81 14.10 -10.17 -16.88
CA GLY A 81 15.20 -10.99 -17.36
C GLY A 81 14.66 -11.81 -18.51
N GLY A 82 14.52 -11.17 -19.67
CA GLY A 82 13.98 -11.76 -20.89
C GLY A 82 14.88 -12.83 -21.51
N ASN A 83 15.51 -13.70 -20.71
CA ASN A 83 16.20 -14.88 -21.17
C ASN A 83 15.74 -16.06 -20.31
N VAL A 84 14.94 -16.95 -20.90
CA VAL A 84 14.87 -18.33 -20.45
C VAL A 84 16.30 -18.86 -20.51
N VAL A 85 16.81 -19.46 -19.42
CA VAL A 85 18.09 -20.18 -19.48
C VAL A 85 17.92 -21.25 -20.55
N ALA A 86 18.63 -21.10 -21.67
CA ALA A 86 18.54 -22.02 -22.80
C ALA A 86 18.80 -23.45 -22.30
N ALA A 87 17.84 -24.34 -22.55
CA ALA A 87 18.07 -25.76 -22.33
C ALA A 87 19.13 -26.25 -23.33
N PRO A 88 19.97 -27.24 -23.00
CA PRO A 88 20.85 -27.88 -23.98
C PRO A 88 19.99 -28.51 -25.09
N GLY A 89 19.83 -27.81 -26.22
CA GLY A 89 18.92 -28.17 -27.31
C GLY A 89 18.13 -26.99 -27.93
N ASP A 90 18.03 -25.85 -27.25
CA ASP A 90 17.29 -24.67 -27.75
C ASP A 90 17.95 -23.99 -28.98
N ALA A 91 19.18 -24.36 -29.33
CA ALA A 91 19.88 -23.86 -30.50
C ALA A 91 19.25 -24.35 -31.84
N ASP A 92 18.50 -25.45 -31.82
CA ASP A 92 17.95 -26.09 -33.02
C ASP A 92 16.52 -25.64 -33.38
N LEU A 93 15.83 -24.87 -32.51
CA LEU A 93 14.41 -24.53 -32.69
C LEU A 93 14.12 -23.11 -33.16
N GLY A 94 15.15 -22.30 -33.43
CA GLY A 94 14.98 -20.90 -33.81
C GLY A 94 14.52 -20.03 -32.63
N GLN A 95 15.15 -18.87 -32.44
CA GLN A 95 14.80 -17.96 -31.36
C GLN A 95 13.40 -17.36 -31.57
N GLN A 96 12.36 -17.95 -31.00
CA GLN A 96 11.07 -17.28 -30.87
C GLN A 96 11.14 -16.27 -29.73
N GLN A 97 11.43 -15.01 -30.08
CA GLN A 97 11.27 -13.89 -29.15
C GLN A 97 9.77 -13.64 -28.93
N ILE A 98 9.23 -14.13 -27.82
CA ILE A 98 7.92 -13.69 -27.34
C ILE A 98 8.10 -12.21 -26.93
N LEU A 99 7.59 -11.30 -27.77
CA LEU A 99 7.50 -9.86 -27.46
C LEU A 99 6.57 -9.68 -26.26
N LYS A 100 7.13 -9.79 -25.04
CA LYS A 100 6.44 -9.38 -23.82
C LYS A 100 6.35 -7.85 -23.86
N ARG A 101 5.15 -7.29 -23.70
CA ARG A 101 4.97 -5.85 -23.51
C ARG A 101 5.83 -5.45 -22.31
N VAL A 102 6.83 -4.61 -22.54
CA VAL A 102 7.58 -3.94 -21.47
C VAL A 102 6.58 -2.99 -20.83
N GLU A 103 6.14 -3.30 -19.61
CA GLU A 103 5.38 -2.34 -18.81
C GLU A 103 6.34 -1.20 -18.47
N GLU A 104 5.94 0.03 -18.81
CA GLU A 104 6.69 1.22 -18.45
C GLU A 104 6.72 1.34 -16.94
N TYR A 105 7.89 1.61 -16.39
CA TYR A 105 8.08 1.78 -14.96
C TYR A 105 7.32 3.03 -14.48
N GLN A 106 6.31 2.80 -13.63
CA GLN A 106 5.44 3.84 -13.08
C GLN A 106 5.63 3.91 -11.56
N PRO A 107 6.41 4.88 -11.06
CA PRO A 107 6.74 4.97 -9.65
C PRO A 107 5.57 5.41 -8.78
N PHE A 108 4.58 6.11 -9.35
CA PHE A 108 3.47 6.66 -8.58
C PHE A 108 2.23 5.79 -8.71
N THR A 109 1.59 5.50 -7.58
CA THR A 109 0.27 4.88 -7.54
C THR A 109 -0.65 5.71 -6.66
N ILE A 110 -1.84 6.04 -7.14
CA ILE A 110 -2.92 6.63 -6.34
C ILE A 110 -4.08 5.65 -6.33
N SER A 111 -4.61 5.37 -5.15
CA SER A 111 -5.71 4.43 -4.96
C SER A 111 -6.80 5.01 -4.07
N ALA A 112 -8.05 4.70 -4.39
CA ALA A 112 -9.22 4.97 -3.55
C ALA A 112 -10.10 3.73 -3.53
N GLY A 113 -10.56 3.30 -2.36
CA GLY A 113 -11.25 2.03 -2.19
C GLY A 113 -12.31 2.12 -1.12
N VAL A 114 -13.41 1.41 -1.29
CA VAL A 114 -14.50 1.37 -0.30
C VAL A 114 -14.91 -0.07 -0.05
N PRO A 115 -14.31 -0.74 0.94
CA PRO A 115 -14.87 -1.91 1.60
C PRO A 115 -16.21 -1.58 2.25
N PHE A 116 -17.15 -2.51 2.13
CA PHE A 116 -18.42 -2.52 2.82
C PHE A 116 -18.73 -3.96 3.21
N TYR A 117 -18.84 -4.23 4.51
CA TYR A 117 -18.88 -5.59 5.02
C TYR A 117 -19.70 -5.69 6.30
N TRP A 118 -20.27 -6.87 6.50
CA TRP A 118 -20.84 -7.28 7.77
C TRP A 118 -19.73 -7.87 8.64
N THR A 119 -19.70 -7.53 9.92
CA THR A 119 -18.85 -8.14 10.95
C THR A 119 -19.71 -8.89 11.97
N SER A 120 -19.28 -10.06 12.41
CA SER A 120 -19.97 -10.83 13.45
C SER A 120 -19.73 -10.32 14.87
N ASN A 121 -18.63 -9.59 15.09
CA ASN A 121 -18.15 -9.24 16.42
C ASN A 121 -17.43 -7.88 16.41
N VAL A 122 -18.20 -6.78 16.46
CA VAL A 122 -17.68 -5.40 16.43
C VAL A 122 -16.78 -5.08 17.63
N ALA A 123 -17.13 -5.59 18.81
CA ALA A 123 -16.42 -5.29 20.04
C ALA A 123 -15.14 -6.14 20.21
N LEU A 124 -14.95 -7.16 19.37
CA LEU A 124 -13.88 -8.17 19.49
C LEU A 124 -13.84 -8.78 20.90
N THR A 125 -14.99 -9.28 21.35
CA THR A 125 -15.14 -9.88 22.68
C THR A 125 -15.55 -11.35 22.59
N LYS A 126 -15.08 -12.16 23.54
CA LYS A 126 -15.43 -13.58 23.64
C LYS A 126 -16.91 -13.86 23.81
N ASN A 127 -17.57 -13.05 24.62
CA ASN A 127 -18.97 -13.23 25.03
C ASN A 127 -19.78 -12.02 24.58
N ASN A 128 -21.08 -12.22 24.38
CA ASN A 128 -22.03 -11.19 23.96
C ASN A 128 -21.65 -10.53 22.62
N GLU A 129 -21.14 -11.32 21.67
CA GLU A 129 -20.76 -10.87 20.33
C GLU A 129 -21.89 -10.05 19.70
N GLN A 130 -21.55 -8.86 19.25
CA GLN A 130 -22.47 -7.98 18.53
C GLN A 130 -22.01 -7.90 17.09
N SER A 131 -22.93 -8.10 16.16
CA SER A 131 -22.63 -7.88 14.75
C SER A 131 -22.79 -6.41 14.39
N ASP A 132 -22.20 -5.98 13.28
CA ASP A 132 -22.59 -4.71 12.65
C ASP A 132 -22.28 -4.69 11.16
N PHE A 133 -22.78 -3.69 10.46
CA PHE A 133 -22.32 -3.36 9.12
C PHE A 133 -21.30 -2.22 9.18
N VAL A 134 -20.24 -2.34 8.38
CA VAL A 134 -19.12 -1.41 8.36
C VAL A 134 -18.87 -0.96 6.93
N VAL A 135 -18.73 0.36 6.74
CA VAL A 135 -18.20 0.96 5.51
C VAL A 135 -16.86 1.58 5.84
N ALA A 136 -15.81 1.17 5.14
CA ALA A 136 -14.44 1.50 5.54
C ALA A 136 -13.63 2.20 4.43
N PRO A 137 -14.04 3.39 3.93
CA PRO A 137 -13.41 4.03 2.79
C PRO A 137 -11.94 4.33 3.07
N ALA A 138 -11.10 4.11 2.07
CA ALA A 138 -9.66 4.31 2.14
C ALA A 138 -9.14 5.05 0.91
N ALA A 139 -8.11 5.86 1.13
CA ALA A 139 -7.31 6.48 0.07
C ALA A 139 -5.83 6.22 0.37
N ALA A 140 -5.04 6.01 -0.67
CA ALA A 140 -3.61 5.79 -0.54
C ALA A 140 -2.82 6.38 -1.71
N ALA A 141 -1.63 6.88 -1.42
CA ALA A 141 -0.66 7.34 -2.40
C ALA A 141 0.68 6.66 -2.14
N PHE A 142 1.23 6.06 -3.19
CA PHE A 142 2.49 5.33 -3.13
C PHE A 142 3.51 5.96 -4.09
N TYR A 143 4.75 6.04 -3.64
CA TYR A 143 5.89 6.37 -4.46
C TYR A 143 6.98 5.32 -4.27
N GLU A 144 7.30 4.58 -5.33
CA GLU A 144 8.22 3.45 -5.28
C GLU A 144 9.44 3.66 -6.21
N PRO A 145 10.38 4.57 -5.91
CA PRO A 145 11.51 4.87 -6.77
C PRO A 145 12.46 3.68 -6.93
N ARG A 146 12.83 3.36 -8.17
CA ARG A 146 13.85 2.39 -8.52
C ARG A 146 15.22 3.00 -8.25
N ILE A 147 15.92 2.47 -7.25
CA ILE A 147 17.28 2.89 -6.88
C ILE A 147 18.30 2.08 -7.68
N THR A 148 18.10 0.76 -7.76
CA THR A 148 18.88 -0.16 -8.60
C THR A 148 17.96 -1.15 -9.31
N GLN A 149 18.51 -2.18 -9.97
CA GLN A 149 17.65 -3.19 -10.60
C GLN A 149 16.81 -3.98 -9.59
N ASN A 150 17.31 -4.14 -8.37
CA ASN A 150 16.71 -4.99 -7.34
C ASN A 150 16.36 -4.24 -6.05
N LEU A 151 16.70 -2.95 -5.95
CA LEU A 151 16.45 -2.11 -4.79
C LEU A 151 15.50 -0.98 -5.15
N TYR A 152 14.42 -0.86 -4.41
CA TYR A 152 13.39 0.15 -4.56
C TYR A 152 13.21 0.89 -3.24
N GLY A 153 13.01 2.19 -3.30
CA GLY A 153 12.45 2.94 -2.18
C GLY A 153 10.94 2.73 -2.10
N LEU A 154 10.37 3.03 -0.95
CA LEU A 154 8.93 3.07 -0.72
C LEU A 154 8.60 4.30 0.12
N ILE A 155 7.58 5.04 -0.31
CA ILE A 155 6.82 5.97 0.51
C ILE A 155 5.35 5.63 0.31
N ASP A 156 4.63 5.33 1.39
CA ASP A 156 3.18 5.11 1.42
C ASP A 156 2.55 6.14 2.36
N VAL A 157 1.47 6.76 1.92
CA VAL A 157 0.57 7.55 2.77
C VAL A 157 -0.83 7.01 2.57
N ARG A 158 -1.44 6.55 3.65
CA ARG A 158 -2.76 5.92 3.64
C ARG A 158 -3.66 6.52 4.70
N GLU A 159 -4.90 6.74 4.33
CA GLU A 159 -5.99 7.07 5.25
C GLU A 159 -7.13 6.09 5.04
N GLN A 160 -7.67 5.56 6.14
CA GLN A 160 -8.84 4.70 6.14
C GLN A 160 -9.77 5.11 7.27
N LEU A 161 -11.04 5.27 6.96
CA LEU A 161 -12.07 5.61 7.94
C LEU A 161 -12.93 4.38 8.18
N PHE A 162 -13.43 4.18 9.39
CA PHE A 162 -14.30 3.07 9.76
C PHE A 162 -15.64 3.62 10.24
N TYR A 163 -16.71 3.31 9.52
CA TYR A 163 -18.07 3.71 9.84
C TYR A 163 -18.96 2.50 10.10
N TYR A 164 -19.37 2.34 11.34
CA TYR A 164 -20.31 1.38 11.88
C TYR A 164 -21.74 1.92 11.74
N ASP A 165 -22.66 1.05 11.34
CA ASP A 165 -24.08 1.39 11.14
C ASP A 165 -24.82 1.59 12.47
N ARG A 166 -24.62 0.68 13.44
CA ARG A 166 -25.33 0.71 14.73
C ARG A 166 -24.47 1.18 15.90
N PHE A 167 -23.20 0.79 15.93
CA PHE A 167 -22.30 1.07 17.06
C PHE A 167 -21.31 2.18 16.71
N ASP A 168 -21.84 3.39 16.58
CA ASP A 168 -21.12 4.53 16.06
C ASP A 168 -20.01 5.03 16.99
N GLU A 169 -19.99 4.58 18.25
CA GLU A 169 -18.90 4.75 19.22
C GLU A 169 -17.59 4.12 18.74
N PHE A 170 -17.64 3.05 17.93
CA PHE A 170 -16.47 2.39 17.36
C PHE A 170 -15.94 3.07 16.09
N ASN A 171 -16.52 4.18 15.63
CA ASN A 171 -16.06 4.85 14.40
C ASN A 171 -14.70 5.52 14.57
N PHE A 172 -13.65 5.09 13.86
CA PHE A 172 -12.33 5.71 13.96
C PHE A 172 -11.71 5.95 12.58
N GLY A 173 -10.70 6.82 12.53
CA GLY A 173 -9.80 6.95 11.40
C GLY A 173 -8.47 6.25 11.69
N SER A 174 -7.87 5.64 10.67
CA SER A 174 -6.48 5.18 10.64
C SER A 174 -5.74 6.01 9.62
N PHE A 175 -4.61 6.56 10.02
CA PHE A 175 -3.69 7.26 9.15
C PHE A 175 -2.31 6.64 9.31
N ASP A 176 -1.73 6.22 8.20
CA ASP A 176 -0.47 5.49 8.16
C ASP A 176 0.48 6.21 7.18
N VAL A 177 1.73 6.42 7.61
CA VAL A 177 2.81 6.93 6.76
C VAL A 177 3.98 5.98 6.88
N GLU A 178 4.29 5.28 5.79
CA GLU A 178 5.38 4.33 5.73
C GLU A 178 6.49 4.86 4.82
N ALA A 179 7.74 4.67 5.23
CA ALA A 179 8.90 4.96 4.41
C ALA A 179 9.92 3.84 4.55
N GLY A 180 10.44 3.31 3.44
CA GLY A 180 11.25 2.11 3.50
C GLY A 180 11.99 1.75 2.23
N LEU A 181 12.55 0.54 2.27
CA LEU A 181 13.30 -0.07 1.18
C LEU A 181 12.75 -1.47 0.90
N ARG A 182 12.69 -1.82 -0.38
CA ARG A 182 12.36 -3.16 -0.87
C ARG A 182 13.53 -3.71 -1.68
N TYR A 183 14.06 -4.85 -1.27
CA TYR A 183 15.19 -5.49 -1.92
C TYR A 183 14.81 -6.89 -2.39
N ILE A 184 15.00 -7.16 -3.67
CA ILE A 184 14.81 -8.49 -4.26
C ILE A 184 16.17 -9.17 -4.29
N VAL A 185 16.25 -10.40 -3.76
CA VAL A 185 17.44 -11.25 -3.79
C VAL A 185 17.22 -12.37 -4.81
N PRO A 186 17.64 -12.21 -6.08
CA PRO A 186 17.32 -13.18 -7.13
C PRO A 186 17.91 -14.56 -6.85
N GLN A 187 19.06 -14.63 -6.16
CA GLN A 187 19.75 -15.89 -5.86
C GLN A 187 18.97 -16.77 -4.88
N TRP A 188 18.01 -16.21 -4.12
CA TRP A 188 17.28 -16.90 -3.06
C TRP A 188 15.80 -17.01 -3.42
N ASN A 189 15.50 -17.58 -4.60
CA ASN A 189 14.14 -17.73 -5.12
C ASN A 189 13.37 -16.39 -5.20
N ASN A 190 14.07 -15.32 -5.61
CA ASN A 190 13.53 -13.96 -5.61
C ASN A 190 12.98 -13.51 -4.25
N LEU A 191 13.66 -13.88 -3.16
CA LEU A 191 13.33 -13.42 -1.81
C LEU A 191 13.15 -11.90 -1.81
N LEU A 192 11.96 -11.45 -1.45
CA LEU A 192 11.64 -10.06 -1.23
C LEU A 192 11.88 -9.72 0.23
N LEU A 193 12.80 -8.79 0.48
CA LEU A 193 13.05 -8.19 1.78
C LEU A 193 12.48 -6.79 1.81
N ARG A 194 11.78 -6.44 2.88
CA ARG A 194 11.28 -5.09 3.12
C ARG A 194 11.68 -4.63 4.51
N LEU A 195 12.16 -3.39 4.59
CA LEU A 195 12.41 -2.67 5.83
C LEU A 195 11.69 -1.33 5.70
N GLU A 196 10.72 -1.11 6.58
CA GLU A 196 9.83 0.04 6.55
C GLU A 196 9.79 0.65 7.96
N TYR A 197 9.85 1.97 8.02
CA TYR A 197 9.45 2.72 9.20
C TYR A 197 7.99 3.11 9.00
N ASP A 198 7.16 2.86 10.01
CA ASP A 198 5.73 3.14 10.00
C ASP A 198 5.39 4.15 11.10
N TYR A 199 4.66 5.20 10.71
CA TYR A 199 3.97 6.09 11.63
C TYR A 199 2.47 5.87 11.48
N ASN A 200 1.87 5.23 12.48
CA ASN A 200 0.45 5.00 12.56
C ASN A 200 -0.20 6.00 13.53
N ARG A 201 -1.37 6.49 13.17
CA ARG A 201 -2.23 7.29 14.02
C ARG A 201 -3.68 6.83 13.92
N LEU A 202 -4.29 6.56 15.07
CA LEU A 202 -5.73 6.35 15.16
C LEU A 202 -6.42 7.60 15.70
N THR A 203 -7.38 8.10 14.95
CA THR A 203 -8.11 9.33 15.23
C THR A 203 -9.55 9.06 15.58
N LYS A 204 -10.08 9.89 16.49
CA LYS A 204 -11.51 9.85 16.82
C LYS A 204 -12.32 10.24 15.61
N LYS A 205 -13.53 9.67 15.49
CA LYS A 205 -14.54 10.08 14.50
C LYS A 205 -14.55 11.61 14.36
N ASN A 206 -14.46 12.08 13.12
CA ASN A 206 -14.59 13.48 12.76
C ASN A 206 -13.65 14.46 13.53
N SER A 207 -12.48 13.98 13.94
CA SER A 207 -11.46 14.76 14.65
C SER A 207 -10.05 14.41 14.17
N PHE A 208 -9.14 15.38 14.20
CA PHE A 208 -7.71 15.15 14.03
C PHE A 208 -7.02 14.74 15.34
N SER A 209 -7.78 14.70 16.44
CA SER A 209 -7.29 14.23 17.73
C SER A 209 -7.02 12.74 17.66
N ALA A 210 -5.73 12.40 17.81
CA ALA A 210 -5.32 11.02 17.98
C ALA A 210 -5.71 10.53 19.38
N PHE A 211 -6.26 9.33 19.45
CA PHE A 211 -6.32 8.58 20.72
C PHE A 211 -5.19 7.55 20.83
N PHE A 212 -4.56 7.20 19.71
CA PHE A 212 -3.38 6.34 19.64
C PHE A 212 -2.44 6.82 18.55
N GLN A 213 -1.15 6.82 18.83
CA GLN A 213 -0.08 7.05 17.85
C GLN A 213 1.02 6.03 18.07
N ASN A 214 1.60 5.49 17.01
CA ASN A 214 2.66 4.52 17.10
C ASN A 214 3.74 4.77 16.04
N HIS A 215 4.98 4.60 16.46
CA HIS A 215 6.16 4.58 15.62
C HIS A 215 6.70 3.16 15.63
N ALA A 216 6.79 2.54 14.46
CA ALA A 216 7.18 1.15 14.33
C ALA A 216 8.22 0.92 13.25
N PHE A 217 8.93 -0.20 13.36
CA PHE A 217 9.77 -0.74 12.31
C PHE A 217 9.19 -2.08 11.86
N ILE A 218 8.94 -2.18 10.56
CA ILE A 218 8.41 -3.38 9.91
C ILE A 218 9.52 -4.02 9.09
N LEU A 219 9.78 -5.29 9.39
CA LEU A 219 10.68 -6.15 8.63
C LEU A 219 9.86 -7.27 8.02
N ASN A 220 9.88 -7.40 6.70
CA ASN A 220 9.20 -8.49 6.00
C ASN A 220 10.17 -9.26 5.10
N ALA A 221 10.02 -10.58 5.09
CA ALA A 221 10.71 -11.49 4.20
C ALA A 221 9.67 -12.39 3.52
N GLU A 222 9.63 -12.42 2.19
CA GLU A 222 8.66 -13.22 1.41
C GLU A 222 9.36 -13.95 0.26
N ILE A 223 9.06 -15.23 0.09
CA ILE A 223 9.49 -16.04 -1.05
C ILE A 223 8.26 -16.40 -1.90
N PRO A 224 8.18 -15.93 -3.15
CA PRO A 224 7.13 -16.33 -4.08
C PRO A 224 7.53 -17.62 -4.84
N PHE A 225 6.75 -18.68 -4.65
CA PHE A 225 6.81 -19.92 -5.40
C PHE A 225 5.78 -19.91 -6.53
N ARG A 226 6.26 -19.79 -7.77
CA ARG A 226 5.40 -19.89 -8.94
C ARG A 226 5.13 -21.36 -9.26
N LEU A 227 3.90 -21.81 -9.03
CA LEU A 227 3.47 -23.18 -9.33
C LEU A 227 3.15 -23.34 -10.82
N ASP A 228 2.50 -22.33 -11.42
CA ASP A 228 2.18 -22.29 -12.84
C ASP A 228 2.07 -20.82 -13.32
N ARG A 229 1.72 -20.59 -14.58
CA ARG A 229 1.52 -19.26 -15.16
C ARG A 229 0.43 -18.47 -14.45
N ALA A 230 -0.60 -19.16 -13.96
CA ALA A 230 -1.78 -18.60 -13.32
C ALA A 230 -1.80 -18.78 -11.78
N GLN A 231 -0.82 -19.49 -11.20
CA GLN A 231 -0.83 -19.86 -9.78
C GLN A 231 0.48 -19.48 -9.11
N GLN A 232 0.37 -18.81 -7.97
CA GLN A 232 1.50 -18.44 -7.13
C GLN A 232 1.17 -18.76 -5.66
N LEU A 233 2.13 -19.35 -4.98
CA LEU A 233 2.15 -19.49 -3.53
C LEU A 233 3.22 -18.53 -3.00
N SER A 234 2.96 -17.81 -1.92
CA SER A 234 3.92 -16.95 -1.24
C SER A 234 4.05 -17.41 0.22
N LEU A 235 5.27 -17.62 0.68
CA LEU A 235 5.56 -17.86 2.10
C LEU A 235 6.32 -16.66 2.64
N GLY A 236 5.86 -16.09 3.74
CA GLY A 236 6.56 -14.97 4.34
C GLY A 236 6.42 -14.88 5.84
N ALA A 237 7.24 -14.01 6.41
CA ALA A 237 7.21 -13.63 7.81
C ALA A 237 7.34 -12.12 7.92
N THR A 238 6.69 -11.54 8.92
CA THR A 238 6.75 -10.12 9.23
C THR A 238 6.99 -9.91 10.71
N VAL A 239 7.90 -8.99 11.03
CA VAL A 239 8.15 -8.51 12.38
C VAL A 239 7.82 -7.02 12.41
N ASN A 240 6.90 -6.62 13.28
CA ASN A 240 6.53 -5.24 13.53
C ASN A 240 6.93 -4.90 14.98
N ILE A 241 7.93 -4.04 15.15
CA ILE A 241 8.42 -3.62 16.46
C ILE A 241 7.96 -2.19 16.72
N SER A 242 7.13 -2.00 17.74
CA SER A 242 6.75 -0.67 18.22
C SER A 242 7.92 -0.02 18.97
N ALA A 243 8.48 1.04 18.39
CA ALA A 243 9.55 1.84 18.97
C ALA A 243 9.03 2.83 20.03
N ALA A 244 7.89 3.45 19.77
CA ALA A 244 7.23 4.37 20.70
C ALA A 244 5.73 4.46 20.40
N ALA A 245 4.89 4.53 21.43
CA ALA A 245 3.47 4.79 21.27
C ALA A 245 3.01 5.85 22.28
N GLU A 246 2.04 6.65 21.86
CA GLU A 246 1.35 7.62 22.70
C GLU A 246 -0.16 7.30 22.72
N GLU A 247 -0.73 7.25 23.91
CA GLU A 247 -2.14 6.95 24.11
C GLU A 247 -2.80 8.08 24.90
N SER A 248 -3.92 8.59 24.38
CA SER A 248 -4.68 9.60 25.12
C SER A 248 -5.34 8.93 26.31
N ASN A 249 -5.00 9.39 27.53
CA ASN A 249 -5.47 8.87 28.83
C ASN A 249 -6.99 8.66 28.90
N GLN A 250 -7.49 7.53 28.42
CA GLN A 250 -8.76 6.99 28.92
C GLN A 250 -8.46 6.25 30.21
N PRO A 251 -9.14 6.58 31.33
CA PRO A 251 -9.00 5.79 32.54
C PRO A 251 -9.43 4.35 32.20
N PRO A 252 -8.63 3.34 32.55
CA PRO A 252 -9.04 1.96 32.36
C PRO A 252 -10.35 1.71 33.11
N PRO A 253 -11.23 0.81 32.61
CA PRO A 253 -12.37 0.35 33.39
C PRO A 253 -11.89 -0.07 34.79
N PRO A 254 -12.61 0.29 35.87
CA PRO A 254 -12.25 -0.19 37.20
C PRO A 254 -12.18 -1.73 37.13
N ASN A 255 -11.02 -2.29 37.48
CA ASN A 255 -10.65 -3.72 37.49
C ASN A 255 -9.90 -4.29 36.26
N VAL A 256 -9.45 -3.47 35.31
CA VAL A 256 -8.47 -3.90 34.29
C VAL A 256 -7.22 -3.05 34.46
N SER A 257 -6.07 -3.64 34.79
CA SER A 257 -4.78 -2.94 34.66
C SER A 257 -4.69 -2.38 33.24
N ALA A 258 -4.49 -1.07 33.05
CA ALA A 258 -4.50 -0.47 31.72
C ALA A 258 -3.56 -1.24 30.78
N ILE A 259 -4.12 -2.01 29.86
CA ILE A 259 -3.34 -2.71 28.83
C ILE A 259 -3.19 -1.72 27.70
N SER A 260 -1.99 -1.15 27.60
CA SER A 260 -1.59 -0.29 26.49
C SER A 260 -1.89 -0.98 25.15
N GLY A 261 -2.35 -0.21 24.17
CA GLY A 261 -2.42 -0.62 22.76
C GLY A 261 -1.06 -0.88 22.12
N ARG A 262 0.04 -0.46 22.76
CA ARG A 262 1.40 -0.69 22.27
C ARG A 262 1.76 -2.17 22.32
N ARG A 263 2.13 -2.72 21.15
CA ARG A 263 2.53 -4.13 20.99
C ARG A 263 3.59 -4.32 19.93
N ASN A 264 4.33 -5.42 20.07
CA ASN A 264 5.14 -5.99 18.99
C ASN A 264 4.35 -7.12 18.34
N GLU A 265 4.50 -7.28 17.03
CA GLU A 265 3.83 -8.33 16.28
C GLU A 265 4.84 -9.18 15.51
N TYR A 266 4.71 -10.49 15.65
CA TYR A 266 5.52 -11.48 14.94
C TYR A 266 4.58 -12.37 14.17
N SER A 267 4.67 -12.38 12.85
CA SER A 267 3.75 -13.13 12.02
C SER A 267 4.45 -13.99 10.98
N ALA A 268 3.81 -15.11 10.66
CA ALA A 268 4.12 -15.93 9.51
C ALA A 268 2.84 -16.09 8.69
N TYR A 269 2.97 -16.05 7.36
CA TYR A 269 1.83 -16.14 6.47
C TYR A 269 2.10 -17.00 5.25
N LEU A 270 1.02 -17.56 4.73
CA LEU A 270 0.95 -18.30 3.49
C LEU A 270 -0.09 -17.65 2.58
N GLY A 271 0.35 -17.07 1.48
CA GLY A 271 -0.49 -16.50 0.44
C GLY A 271 -0.64 -17.44 -0.75
N TYR A 272 -1.82 -17.45 -1.37
CA TYR A 272 -2.09 -18.13 -2.63
C TYR A 272 -2.86 -17.21 -3.56
N SER A 273 -2.36 -17.06 -4.79
CA SER A 273 -2.98 -16.27 -5.85
C SER A 273 -3.30 -17.15 -7.06
N LEU A 274 -4.54 -17.05 -7.54
CA LEU A 274 -5.03 -17.76 -8.71
C LEU A 274 -5.65 -16.78 -9.72
N ILE A 275 -5.06 -16.72 -10.91
CA ILE A 275 -5.58 -15.97 -12.05
C ILE A 275 -6.48 -16.90 -12.86
N VAL A 276 -7.80 -16.84 -12.60
CA VAL A 276 -8.78 -17.68 -13.30
C VAL A 276 -8.96 -17.18 -14.74
N THR A 277 -9.07 -15.86 -14.92
CA THR A 277 -9.11 -15.20 -16.24
C THR A 277 -8.33 -13.88 -16.21
N ARG A 278 -8.22 -13.18 -17.34
CA ARG A 278 -7.59 -11.85 -17.40
C ARG A 278 -8.27 -10.79 -16.52
N SER A 279 -9.57 -10.97 -16.24
CA SER A 279 -10.38 -10.04 -15.46
C SER A 279 -10.77 -10.59 -14.10
N PHE A 280 -10.60 -11.89 -13.84
CA PHE A 280 -11.04 -12.53 -12.60
C PHE A 280 -9.89 -13.28 -11.92
N PHE A 281 -9.62 -12.92 -10.67
CA PHE A 281 -8.53 -13.50 -9.89
C PHE A 281 -8.90 -13.61 -8.41
N ILE A 282 -8.35 -14.61 -7.75
CA ILE A 282 -8.61 -14.95 -6.36
C ILE A 282 -7.31 -14.85 -5.58
N ASN A 283 -7.37 -14.27 -4.38
CA ASN A 283 -6.26 -14.32 -3.42
C ASN A 283 -6.77 -14.86 -2.09
N ALA A 284 -6.01 -15.78 -1.50
CA ALA A 284 -6.21 -16.29 -0.16
C ALA A 284 -4.92 -16.06 0.64
N VAL A 285 -5.03 -15.65 1.90
CA VAL A 285 -3.89 -15.50 2.81
C VAL A 285 -4.27 -16.05 4.17
N GLY A 286 -3.50 -16.98 4.69
CA GLY A 286 -3.55 -17.41 6.07
C GLY A 286 -2.36 -16.83 6.83
N THR A 287 -2.61 -16.20 7.98
CA THR A 287 -1.60 -15.57 8.83
C THR A 287 -1.75 -16.07 10.26
N ILE A 288 -0.64 -16.43 10.89
CA ILE A 288 -0.55 -16.59 12.33
C ILE A 288 0.26 -15.41 12.86
N VAL A 289 -0.25 -14.72 13.88
CA VAL A 289 0.39 -13.56 14.49
C VAL A 289 0.47 -13.74 16.01
N VAL A 290 1.65 -13.49 16.56
CA VAL A 290 1.88 -13.39 18.00
C VAL A 290 2.02 -11.92 18.34
N ARG A 291 1.18 -11.42 19.24
CA ARG A 291 1.19 -10.04 19.72
C ARG A 291 1.68 -10.01 21.15
N GLN A 292 2.74 -9.27 21.40
CA GLN A 292 3.30 -9.07 22.74
C GLN A 292 3.07 -7.63 23.18
N TYR A 293 2.25 -7.46 24.21
CA TYR A 293 1.89 -6.15 24.70
C TYR A 293 2.92 -5.61 25.69
N TRP A 294 3.20 -4.31 25.60
CA TRP A 294 4.25 -3.70 26.40
C TRP A 294 3.87 -3.57 27.89
N GLU A 295 2.58 -3.32 28.15
CA GLU A 295 2.03 -3.18 29.49
C GLU A 295 0.92 -4.20 29.74
N GLY A 296 0.72 -4.58 31.00
CA GLY A 296 -0.34 -5.51 31.40
C GLY A 296 0.00 -6.99 31.21
N GLY A 297 1.18 -7.35 30.68
CA GLY A 297 1.64 -8.74 30.56
C GLY A 297 0.75 -9.61 29.66
N ARG A 298 0.13 -9.00 28.66
CA ARG A 298 -0.76 -9.68 27.71
C ARG A 298 0.05 -10.17 26.52
N ASP A 299 -0.17 -11.43 26.18
CA ASP A 299 0.32 -12.04 24.94
C ASP A 299 -0.87 -12.70 24.25
N ASP A 300 -1.01 -12.43 22.95
CA ASP A 300 -2.06 -13.01 22.13
C ASP A 300 -1.47 -13.79 20.97
N VAL A 301 -2.18 -14.83 20.57
CA VAL A 301 -1.94 -15.56 19.33
C VAL A 301 -3.22 -15.49 18.52
N SER A 302 -3.13 -14.95 17.31
CA SER A 302 -4.26 -14.87 16.40
C SER A 302 -3.99 -15.63 15.11
N GLU A 303 -5.05 -16.29 14.63
CA GLU A 303 -5.11 -16.92 13.34
C GLU A 303 -6.07 -16.11 12.47
N ILE A 304 -5.62 -15.71 11.28
CA ILE A 304 -6.37 -14.86 10.36
C ILE A 304 -6.38 -15.52 8.99
N LEU A 305 -7.57 -15.70 8.41
CA LEU A 305 -7.77 -16.19 7.06
C LEU A 305 -8.51 -15.13 6.24
N ALA A 306 -7.87 -14.58 5.22
CA ALA A 306 -8.45 -13.65 4.27
C ALA A 306 -8.65 -14.33 2.91
N LEU A 307 -9.83 -14.15 2.31
CA LEU A 307 -10.16 -14.61 0.96
C LEU A 307 -10.77 -13.44 0.17
N THR A 308 -10.24 -13.20 -1.03
CA THR A 308 -10.75 -12.17 -1.93
C THR A 308 -10.95 -12.74 -3.33
N ALA A 309 -12.11 -12.49 -3.91
CA ALA A 309 -12.40 -12.75 -5.31
C ALA A 309 -12.58 -11.41 -6.02
N ASN A 310 -11.75 -11.14 -7.02
CA ASN A 310 -11.59 -9.82 -7.60
C ASN A 310 -11.96 -9.85 -9.09
N TYR A 311 -12.81 -8.92 -9.49
CA TYR A 311 -13.21 -8.69 -10.87
C TYR A 311 -12.75 -7.32 -11.36
N ARG A 312 -11.78 -7.33 -12.28
CA ARG A 312 -11.26 -6.14 -12.94
C ARG A 312 -12.23 -5.71 -14.04
N VAL A 313 -13.03 -4.70 -13.75
CA VAL A 313 -13.96 -4.08 -14.70
C VAL A 313 -13.20 -3.39 -15.83
N ASN A 314 -12.14 -2.65 -15.47
CA ASN A 314 -11.22 -2.04 -16.41
C ASN A 314 -9.85 -1.81 -15.75
N LYS A 315 -8.92 -1.13 -16.43
CA LYS A 315 -7.55 -0.90 -15.92
C LYS A 315 -7.47 -0.06 -14.63
N TYR A 316 -8.54 0.64 -14.27
CA TYR A 316 -8.60 1.47 -13.07
C TYR A 316 -9.53 0.92 -12.00
N LEU A 317 -10.62 0.24 -12.40
CA LEU A 317 -11.69 -0.17 -11.52
C LEU A 317 -11.70 -1.69 -11.27
N THR A 318 -11.69 -2.07 -10.00
CA THR A 318 -11.87 -3.45 -9.53
C THR A 318 -13.03 -3.52 -8.56
N VAL A 319 -13.85 -4.56 -8.68
CA VAL A 319 -14.90 -4.92 -7.72
C VAL A 319 -14.53 -6.25 -7.10
N SER A 320 -14.66 -6.38 -5.80
CA SER A 320 -14.23 -7.56 -5.07
C SER A 320 -15.31 -8.06 -4.13
N ALA A 321 -15.42 -9.39 -4.00
CA ALA A 321 -16.02 -10.03 -2.84
C ALA A 321 -14.90 -10.37 -1.86
N VAL A 322 -15.10 -10.06 -0.58
CA VAL A 322 -14.05 -10.14 0.44
C VAL A 322 -14.58 -10.84 1.69
N SER A 323 -13.72 -11.65 2.30
CA SER A 323 -13.99 -12.33 3.55
C SER A 323 -12.73 -12.37 4.40
N THR A 324 -12.86 -12.10 5.69
CA THR A 324 -11.81 -12.31 6.70
C THR A 324 -12.40 -13.08 7.86
N LEU A 325 -11.76 -14.18 8.27
CA LEU A 325 -12.09 -14.93 9.47
C LEU A 325 -10.90 -14.83 10.41
N ALA A 326 -11.15 -14.57 11.69
CA ALA A 326 -10.09 -14.56 12.67
C ALA A 326 -10.52 -15.14 14.01
N ALA A 327 -9.55 -15.75 14.69
CA ALA A 327 -9.65 -16.18 16.07
C ALA A 327 -8.43 -15.69 16.82
N ASP A 328 -8.64 -15.14 18.00
CA ASP A 328 -7.59 -14.64 18.89
C ASP A 328 -7.68 -15.35 20.24
N GLN A 329 -6.53 -15.80 20.72
CA GLN A 329 -6.38 -16.46 22.01
C GLN A 329 -5.35 -15.69 22.81
N SER A 330 -5.78 -15.20 23.97
CA SER A 330 -4.94 -14.43 24.87
C SER A 330 -4.55 -15.24 26.09
N ASN A 331 -3.38 -14.98 26.66
CA ASN A 331 -3.05 -15.42 28.02
C ASN A 331 -4.00 -14.81 29.08
N GLN A 332 -4.79 -13.80 28.70
CA GLN A 332 -5.85 -13.19 29.49
C GLN A 332 -7.20 -13.33 28.77
N SER A 333 -7.96 -14.36 29.14
CA SER A 333 -9.19 -14.79 28.43
C SER A 333 -10.30 -13.75 28.18
N VAL A 334 -10.23 -12.58 28.83
CA VAL A 334 -11.14 -11.46 28.55
C VAL A 334 -10.92 -10.88 27.15
N PHE A 335 -9.74 -11.10 26.57
CA PHE A 335 -9.34 -10.62 25.24
C PHE A 335 -9.48 -11.67 24.14
N ASP A 336 -9.88 -12.90 24.45
CA ASP A 336 -10.19 -13.88 23.42
C ASP A 336 -11.34 -13.36 22.54
N TYR A 337 -11.29 -13.61 21.24
CA TYR A 337 -12.44 -13.34 20.35
C TYR A 337 -12.40 -14.20 19.09
N GLN A 338 -13.55 -14.31 18.45
CA GLN A 338 -13.69 -14.79 17.09
C GLN A 338 -14.48 -13.76 16.29
N VAL A 339 -14.11 -13.58 15.02
CA VAL A 339 -14.79 -12.65 14.14
C VAL A 339 -14.79 -13.11 12.70
N ALA A 340 -15.92 -12.90 12.04
CA ALA A 340 -16.09 -13.06 10.62
C ALA A 340 -16.50 -11.74 9.99
N ASN A 341 -15.73 -11.28 9.01
CA ASN A 341 -16.02 -10.12 8.18
C ASN A 341 -16.34 -10.61 6.77
N VAL A 342 -17.51 -10.30 6.22
CA VAL A 342 -17.93 -10.72 4.87
C VAL A 342 -18.58 -9.56 4.14
N GLY A 343 -18.15 -9.29 2.91
CA GLY A 343 -18.69 -8.18 2.16
C GLY A 343 -18.11 -8.01 0.77
N GLY A 344 -18.07 -6.77 0.31
CA GLY A 344 -17.49 -6.38 -0.95
C GLY A 344 -16.56 -5.19 -0.82
N ALA A 345 -15.85 -4.90 -1.90
CA ALA A 345 -15.07 -3.69 -2.04
C ALA A 345 -15.12 -3.18 -3.49
N VAL A 346 -15.07 -1.86 -3.66
CA VAL A 346 -14.83 -1.22 -4.94
C VAL A 346 -13.55 -0.42 -4.84
N ALA A 347 -12.62 -0.63 -5.77
CA ALA A 347 -11.32 0.01 -5.77
C ALA A 347 -11.03 0.69 -7.11
N PHE A 348 -10.56 1.93 -7.05
CA PHE A 348 -10.00 2.71 -8.13
C PHE A 348 -8.49 2.84 -7.93
N VAL A 349 -7.70 2.51 -8.95
CA VAL A 349 -6.23 2.56 -8.89
C VAL A 349 -5.69 3.19 -10.17
N VAL A 350 -4.79 4.16 -10.04
CA VAL A 350 -4.09 4.81 -11.16
C VAL A 350 -2.59 4.74 -10.91
N LYS A 351 -1.85 4.36 -11.95
CA LYS A 351 -0.38 4.33 -11.96
C LYS A 351 0.18 5.26 -13.04
N PHE A 352 1.25 5.99 -12.74
CA PHE A 352 1.90 6.91 -13.68
C PHE A 352 3.38 7.15 -13.40
#